data_AF-A0A7W7IWW2-F1
#
_entry.id   AF-A0A7W7IWW2-F1
#
_cell.length_a   1.000
_cell.length_b   1.000
_cell.length_c   1.000
_cell.angle_alpha   90.00
_cell.angle_beta   90.00
_cell.angle_gamma   90.00
#
_symmetry.space_group_name_H-M   'P 1'
#
loop_
_entity.id
_entity.type
_entity.pdbx_description
1 polymer ?
#
loop_
_entity_poly.entity_id
_entity_poly.type
_entity_poly.pdbx_seq_one_letter_code
_entity_poly.pdbx_strand_id
1 'polypeptide(L)' 'MVCDRCIMVVQNELGKLGLNLKSIKLGEITLSSEPTTQELFKLEKTLLTLGFEIIDDKRNRTVERIKI' A
#
# COMPACT_ATOMS: atom_id res chain seq x y z
N MET A 1 2.53 -8.91 -0.72
CA MET A 1 3.82 -8.95 0.01
C MET A 1 4.31 -10.39 0.04
N VAL A 2 5.61 -10.65 -0.11
CA VAL A 2 6.14 -12.03 -0.25
C VAL A 2 7.20 -12.38 0.82
N CYS A 3 7.73 -11.40 1.56
CA CYS A 3 8.67 -11.62 2.66
C CYS A 3 8.67 -10.48 3.71
N ASP A 4 9.23 -10.73 4.89
CA ASP A 4 9.35 -9.75 5.99
C ASP A 4 10.14 -8.49 5.60
N ARG A 5 11.07 -8.64 4.65
CA ARG A 5 11.83 -7.50 4.12
C ARG A 5 10.92 -6.52 3.38
N CYS A 6 9.87 -7.00 2.71
CA CYS A 6 8.87 -6.13 2.07
C CYS A 6 8.08 -5.33 3.11
N ILE A 7 7.73 -5.96 4.23
CA ILE A 7 7.02 -5.29 5.34
C ILE A 7 7.86 -4.14 5.87
N MET A 8 9.14 -4.41 6.16
CA MET A 8 10.04 -3.42 6.74
C MET A 8 10.30 -2.24 5.80
N VAL A 9 10.48 -2.49 4.50
CA VAL A 9 10.64 -1.43 3.50
C VAL A 9 9.39 -0.57 3.42
N VAL A 10 8.21 -1.18 3.32
CA VAL A 10 6.93 -0.47 3.21
C VAL A 10 6.64 0.33 4.48
N GLN A 11 6.91 -0.24 5.66
CA GLN A 11 6.78 0.47 6.94
C GLN A 11 7.69 1.70 7.02
N ASN A 12 8.93 1.59 6.56
CA ASN A 12 9.87 2.71 6.55
C ASN A 12 9.42 3.82 5.60
N GLU A 13 8.93 3.46 4.41
CA GLU A 13 8.41 4.41 3.43
C GLU A 13 7.14 5.11 3.94
N LEU A 14 6.23 4.37 4.59
CA LEU A 14 5.06 4.91 5.26
C LEU A 14 5.43 5.89 6.38
N GLY A 15 6.45 5.56 7.18
CA GLY A 15 6.99 6.45 8.20
C GLY A 15 7.57 7.74 7.61
N LYS A 16 8.30 7.66 6.49
CA LYS A 16 8.81 8.85 5.75
C LYS A 16 7.70 9.72 5.18
N LEU A 17 6.56 9.11 4.85
CA LEU A 17 5.39 9.82 4.36
C LEU A 17 4.65 10.56 5.49
N GLY A 18 4.98 10.30 6.75
CA GLY A 18 4.23 10.82 7.90
C GLY A 18 2.95 10.04 8.18
N LEU A 19 2.77 8.88 7.54
CA LEU A 19 1.59 8.06 7.70
C LEU A 19 1.68 7.27 9.00
N ASN A 20 0.74 7.54 9.90
CA ASN A 20 0.61 6.80 11.16
C ASN A 20 0.14 5.39 10.86
N LEU A 21 1.10 4.47 10.81
CA LEU A 21 0.85 3.07 10.54
C LEU A 21 0.33 2.37 11.81
N LYS A 22 -0.88 1.83 11.76
CA LYS A 22 -1.53 1.15 12.89
C LYS A 22 -1.06 -0.30 12.99
N SER A 23 -1.06 -1.00 11.88
CA SER A 23 -0.54 -2.35 11.76
C SER A 23 -0.16 -2.62 10.32
N ILE A 24 0.88 -3.43 10.13
CA ILE A 24 1.29 -3.91 8.81
C ILE A 24 1.37 -5.43 8.89
N LYS A 25 0.71 -6.09 7.95
CA LYS A 25 0.68 -7.53 7.78
C LYS A 25 1.03 -7.86 6.35
N LEU A 26 1.35 -9.12 6.12
CA LEU A 26 1.75 -9.62 4.81
C LEU A 26 0.56 -9.51 3.84
N GLY A 27 0.53 -8.43 3.05
CA GLY A 27 -0.53 -8.12 2.10
C GLY A 27 -1.59 -7.12 2.58
N GLU A 28 -1.51 -6.62 3.82
CA GLU A 28 -2.50 -5.69 4.38
C GLU A 28 -1.83 -4.61 5.23
N ILE A 29 -2.20 -3.35 5.00
CA ILE A 29 -1.71 -2.21 5.77
C ILE A 29 -2.91 -1.53 6.41
N THR A 30 -2.90 -1.40 7.73
CA THR A 30 -3.87 -0.60 8.47
C THR A 30 -3.21 0.70 8.88
N LEU A 31 -3.79 1.82 8.46
CA LEU A 31 -3.38 3.15 8.90
C LEU A 31 -4.27 3.61 10.05
N SER A 32 -3.69 4.33 11.00
CA SER A 32 -4.39 4.95 12.12
C SER A 32 -5.12 6.22 11.70
N SER A 33 -4.71 6.79 10.55
CA SER A 33 -5.21 8.05 10.01
C SER A 33 -5.48 7.86 8.53
N GLU A 34 -6.47 8.57 8.00
CA GLU A 34 -6.81 8.52 6.58
C GLU A 34 -5.70 9.22 5.78
N PRO A 35 -5.00 8.51 4.87
CA PRO A 35 -3.95 9.10 4.06
C PRO A 35 -4.56 10.13 3.11
N THR A 36 -3.87 11.25 2.94
CA THR A 36 -4.21 12.24 1.91
C THR A 36 -3.92 11.69 0.51
N THR A 37 -4.57 12.25 -0.50
CA THR A 37 -4.37 11.86 -1.91
C THR A 37 -2.89 11.90 -2.33
N GLN A 38 -2.10 12.84 -1.78
CA GLN A 38 -0.67 12.94 -2.07
C GLN A 38 0.14 11.80 -1.45
N GLU A 39 -0.17 11.42 -0.21
CA GLU A 39 0.49 10.30 0.48
C GLU A 39 0.12 8.98 -0.18
N LEU A 40 -1.15 8.82 -0.56
CA LEU A 40 -1.67 7.65 -1.27
C LEU A 40 -0.98 7.48 -2.63
N PHE A 41 -0.81 8.57 -3.39
CA PHE A 41 -0.11 8.54 -4.68
C PHE A 41 1.38 8.22 -4.54
N LYS A 42 2.05 8.75 -3.51
CA LYS A 42 3.44 8.39 -3.21
C LYS A 42 3.57 6.93 -2.82
N LEU A 43 2.66 6.44 -1.97
CA LEU A 43 2.63 5.03 -1.55
C LEU A 43 2.43 4.11 -2.74
N GLU A 44 1.49 4.43 -3.63
CA GLU A 44 1.21 3.72 -4.88
C GLU A 44 2.46 3.66 -5.75
N LYS A 45 3.12 4.79 -5.97
CA LYS A 45 4.35 4.84 -6.76
C LYS A 45 5.46 4.00 -6.13
N THR A 46 5.68 4.11 -4.82
CA THR A 46 6.69 3.33 -4.10
C THR A 46 6.40 1.83 -4.19
N LEU A 47 5.15 1.42 -3.99
CA LEU A 47 4.73 0.01 -4.11
C LEU A 47 4.90 -0.50 -5.54
N LEU A 48 4.49 0.28 -6.56
CA LEU A 48 4.74 -0.03 -7.97
C LEU A 48 6.24 -0.22 -8.26
N THR A 49 7.09 0.63 -7.70
CA THR A 49 8.55 0.53 -7.86
C THR A 49 9.11 -0.75 -7.22
N LEU A 50 8.44 -1.25 -6.18
CA LEU A 50 8.75 -2.51 -5.50
C LEU A 50 8.11 -3.73 -6.18
N GLY A 51 7.31 -3.53 -7.25
CA GLY A 51 6.55 -4.59 -7.92
C GLY A 51 5.28 -5.02 -7.18
N PHE A 52 4.78 -4.18 -6.27
CA PHE A 52 3.50 -4.36 -5.60
C PHE A 52 2.42 -3.46 -6.21
N GLU A 53 1.23 -4.00 -6.35
CA GLU A 53 0.07 -3.25 -6.78
C GLU A 53 -0.81 -2.92 -5.56
N ILE A 54 -1.25 -1.66 -5.44
CA ILE A 54 -2.31 -1.30 -4.50
C ILE A 54 -3.64 -1.49 -5.21
N ILE A 55 -4.52 -2.31 -4.63
CA ILE A 55 -5.90 -2.40 -5.07
C ILE A 55 -6.69 -1.38 -4.25
N ASP A 56 -6.93 -0.19 -4.82
CA ASP A 56 -7.82 0.82 -4.26
C ASP A 56 -9.17 0.78 -4.99
N ASP A 57 -10.22 0.41 -4.26
CA ASP A 57 -11.60 0.21 -4.77
C ASP A 57 -12.17 1.48 -5.45
N LYS A 58 -11.59 2.66 -5.20
CA LYS A 58 -12.00 3.92 -5.85
C LYS A 58 -11.61 4.02 -7.33
N ARG A 59 -10.65 3.24 -7.82
CA ARG A 59 -10.33 3.14 -9.26
C ARG A 59 -10.65 1.78 -9.88
N ASN A 60 -10.87 0.76 -9.04
CA ASN A 60 -10.99 -0.63 -9.49
C ASN A 60 -12.42 -1.09 -9.81
N ARG A 61 -13.34 -0.16 -10.11
CA ARG A 61 -14.64 -0.50 -10.72
C ARG A 61 -14.51 -0.99 -12.17
N THR A 62 -13.31 -1.08 -12.70
CA THR A 62 -12.99 -1.62 -14.02
C THR A 62 -11.71 -2.43 -13.82
N VAL A 63 -11.65 -3.66 -14.35
CA VAL A 63 -10.57 -4.68 -14.20
C VAL A 63 -10.37 -5.17 -12.74
N GLU A 64 -10.68 -6.40 -12.31
CA GLU A 64 -10.69 -7.69 -13.00
C GLU A 64 -11.71 -8.63 -12.33
N ARG A 65 -12.77 -8.96 -13.07
CA ARG A 65 -13.35 -10.29 -12.99
C ARG A 65 -12.47 -11.23 -13.81
N ILE A 66 -11.43 -11.81 -13.23
CA ILE A 66 -10.91 -13.08 -13.76
C ILE A 66 -10.87 -14.08 -12.60
N LYS A 67 -11.99 -14.82 -12.53
CA LYS A 67 -12.05 -16.15 -11.94
C LYS A 67 -10.95 -17.01 -12.56
N ILE A 68 -10.22 -17.73 -11.72
CA ILE A 68 -9.74 -19.07 -12.05
C ILE A 68 -10.45 -20.02 -11.10
#